data_AF-A0A426X969-F1
#
_entry.id   AF-A0A426X969-F1
#
_cell.length_a   1.000
_cell.length_b   1.000
_cell.length_c   1.000
_cell.angle_alpha   90.00
_cell.angle_beta   90.00
_cell.angle_gamma   90.00
#
_symmetry.space_group_name_H-M   'P 1'
#
loop_
_entity.id
_entity.type
_entity.pdbx_description
1 polymer ?
#
loop_
_entity_poly.entity_id
_entity_poly.type
_entity_poly.pdbx_seq_one_letter_code
_entity_poly.pdbx_strand_id
1 'polypeptide(L)'
;MDALRVDLLKQVVEEYKKSSEFKMGLVHMGWVSLEYGYQLALARLRARHPGVEIKDDPFTLLPVDADVPMVEEQPFDNSPPLADE
;
A
#
# COMPACT_ATOMS: atom_id res chain seq x y z
N MET A 1 -8.34 -34.01 -22.56
CA MET A 1 -7.40 -33.79 -21.43
C MET A 1 -7.07 -32.31 -21.25
N ASP A 2 -7.06 -31.50 -22.31
CA ASP A 2 -6.70 -30.08 -22.22
C ASP A 2 -7.73 -29.20 -21.50
N ALA A 3 -9.03 -29.47 -21.68
CA ALA A 3 -10.10 -28.71 -21.00
C ALA A 3 -9.99 -28.80 -19.47
N LEU A 4 -9.76 -30.01 -18.94
CA LEU A 4 -9.56 -30.23 -17.49
C LEU A 4 -8.35 -29.48 -16.93
N ARG A 5 -7.27 -29.33 -17.72
CA ARG A 5 -6.08 -28.56 -17.30
C ARG A 5 -6.34 -27.07 -17.28
N VAL A 6 -7.07 -26.55 -18.27
CA VAL A 6 -7.45 -25.13 -18.32
C VAL A 6 -8.35 -24.78 -17.13
N ASP A 7 -9.30 -25.64 -16.80
CA ASP A 7 -10.22 -25.38 -15.68
C ASP A 7 -9.50 -25.46 -14.33
N LEU A 8 -8.55 -26.37 -14.16
CA LEU A 8 -7.69 -26.42 -12.98
C LEU A 8 -6.85 -25.15 -12.82
N LEU A 9 -6.22 -24.66 -13.91
CA LEU A 9 -5.42 -23.44 -13.88
C LEU A 9 -6.28 -22.21 -13.51
N LYS A 10 -7.50 -22.10 -14.05
CA LYS A 10 -8.42 -21.03 -13.67
C LYS A 10 -8.73 -21.06 -12.17
N GLN A 11 -8.99 -22.25 -11.62
CA GLN A 11 -9.26 -22.39 -10.19
C GLN A 11 -8.07 -21.96 -9.33
N VAL A 12 -6.85 -22.37 -9.69
CA VAL A 12 -5.62 -21.97 -8.98
C VAL A 12 -5.38 -20.46 -9.06
N VAL A 13 -5.64 -19.83 -10.22
CA VAL A 13 -5.51 -18.37 -10.37
C VAL A 13 -6.54 -17.63 -9.53
N GLU A 14 -7.79 -18.10 -9.49
CA GLU A 14 -8.83 -17.49 -8.67
C GLU A 14 -8.56 -17.66 -7.16
N GLU A 15 -7.98 -18.79 -6.75
CA GLU A 15 -7.54 -19.01 -5.38
C GLU A 15 -6.37 -18.09 -5.03
N TYR A 16 -5.38 -17.96 -5.91
CA TYR A 16 -4.26 -17.03 -5.74
C TYR A 16 -4.72 -15.57 -5.61
N LYS A 17 -5.63 -15.11 -6.46
CA LYS A 17 -6.17 -13.74 -6.37
C LYS A 17 -6.94 -13.47 -5.09
N LYS A 18 -7.48 -14.52 -4.45
CA LYS A 18 -8.21 -14.40 -3.18
C LYS A 18 -7.27 -14.43 -1.97
N SER A 19 -6.03 -14.90 -2.13
CA SER A 19 -5.06 -15.01 -1.05
C SER A 19 -4.76 -13.64 -0.43
N SER A 20 -4.39 -13.66 0.87
CA SER A 20 -4.02 -12.45 1.59
C SER A 20 -2.76 -11.81 1.00
N GLU A 21 -1.78 -12.63 0.61
CA GLU A 21 -0.53 -12.19 -0.04
C GLU A 21 -0.79 -11.37 -1.30
N PHE A 22 -1.71 -11.80 -2.17
CA PHE A 22 -2.03 -11.07 -3.40
C PHE A 22 -2.68 -9.71 -3.10
N LYS A 23 -3.62 -9.68 -2.15
CA LYS A 23 -4.31 -8.45 -1.74
C LYS A 23 -3.33 -7.47 -1.08
N MET A 24 -2.47 -7.95 -0.18
CA MET A 24 -1.42 -7.17 0.46
C MET A 24 -0.44 -6.62 -0.58
N GLY A 25 -0.05 -7.45 -1.55
CA GLY A 25 0.79 -7.03 -2.67
C GLY A 25 0.18 -5.87 -3.47
N LEU A 26 -1.13 -5.88 -3.73
CA LEU A 26 -1.81 -4.78 -4.40
C LEU A 26 -1.77 -3.48 -3.59
N VAL A 27 -1.99 -3.56 -2.28
CA VAL A 27 -1.91 -2.40 -1.38
C VAL A 27 -0.50 -1.81 -1.39
N HIS A 28 0.53 -2.68 -1.27
CA HIS A 28 1.92 -2.26 -1.31
C HIS A 28 2.30 -1.62 -2.65
N MET A 29 1.88 -2.20 -3.77
CA MET A 29 2.10 -1.63 -5.10
C MET A 29 1.45 -0.26 -5.27
N GLY A 30 0.24 -0.07 -4.71
CA GLY A 30 -0.43 1.23 -4.68
C GLY A 30 0.34 2.26 -3.86
N TRP A 31 0.85 1.86 -2.70
CA TRP A 31 1.63 2.71 -1.80
C TRP A 31 2.93 3.18 -2.46
N VAL A 32 3.71 2.26 -3.03
CA VAL A 32 4.97 2.57 -3.74
C VAL A 32 4.74 3.50 -4.92
N SER A 33 3.64 3.30 -5.67
CA SER A 33 3.30 4.17 -6.80
C SER A 33 2.96 5.59 -6.35
N LEU A 34 2.25 5.73 -5.23
CA LEU A 34 1.90 7.02 -4.64
C LEU A 34 3.15 7.76 -4.13
N GLU A 35 4.02 7.05 -3.40
CA GLU A 35 5.29 7.58 -2.92
C GLU A 35 6.16 8.08 -4.07
N TYR A 36 6.31 7.29 -5.13
CA TYR A 36 7.07 7.69 -6.32
C TYR A 36 6.49 8.95 -6.96
N GLY A 37 5.16 9.03 -7.10
CA GLY A 37 4.48 10.21 -7.62
C GLY A 37 4.71 11.45 -6.77
N TYR A 38 4.68 11.30 -5.45
CA TYR A 38 4.97 12.36 -4.50
C TYR A 38 6.42 12.85 -4.61
N GLN A 39 7.41 11.94 -4.60
CA GLN A 39 8.82 12.32 -4.74
C GLN A 39 9.10 13.05 -6.05
N LEU A 40 8.44 12.63 -7.15
CA LEU A 40 8.54 13.31 -8.44
C LEU A 40 7.93 14.73 -8.40
N ALA A 41 6.75 14.88 -7.80
CA ALA A 41 6.12 16.19 -7.64
C ALA A 41 6.98 17.12 -6.77
N LEU A 42 7.58 16.57 -5.72
CA LEU A 42 8.50 17.27 -4.83
C LEU A 42 9.76 17.75 -5.55
N ALA A 43 10.40 16.88 -6.33
CA ALA A 43 11.57 17.25 -7.14
C ALA A 43 11.24 18.39 -8.12
N ARG A 44 10.07 18.32 -8.78
CA ARG A 44 9.61 19.37 -9.69
C ARG A 44 9.34 20.69 -8.97
N LEU A 45 8.72 20.65 -7.78
CA LEU A 45 8.46 21.83 -6.97
C LEU A 45 9.76 22.51 -6.57
N ARG A 46 10.74 21.75 -6.07
CA ARG A 46 12.06 22.25 -5.69
C ARG A 46 12.82 22.85 -6.87
N ALA A 47 12.77 22.20 -8.04
CA ALA A 47 13.41 22.72 -9.24
C ALA A 47 12.82 24.08 -9.70
N ARG A 48 11.51 24.27 -9.53
CA ARG A 48 10.83 25.52 -9.92
C ARG A 48 10.92 26.60 -8.85
N HIS A 49 10.98 26.22 -7.57
CA HIS A 49 10.98 27.11 -6.42
C HIS A 49 12.02 26.66 -5.39
N PRO A 50 13.31 27.00 -5.59
CA PRO A 50 14.43 26.50 -4.78
C PRO A 50 14.42 26.89 -3.30
N GLY A 51 13.52 27.75 -2.87
CA GLY A 51 13.37 28.19 -1.47
C GLY A 51 12.15 27.62 -0.75
N VAL A 52 11.42 26.68 -1.37
CA VAL A 52 10.26 26.05 -0.72
C VAL A 52 10.73 24.89 0.15
N GLU A 53 10.65 25.08 1.47
CA GLU A 53 10.82 24.02 2.45
C GLU A 53 9.52 23.23 2.60
N ILE A 54 9.62 21.90 2.52
CA ILE A 54 8.55 21.01 2.93
C ILE A 54 8.80 20.64 4.37
N LYS A 55 7.82 20.90 5.23
CA LYS A 55 7.93 20.78 6.68
C LYS A 55 8.14 19.33 7.13
N ASP A 56 7.35 18.40 6.58
CA ASP A 56 7.40 16.97 6.91
C ASP A 56 7.08 16.16 5.64
N ASP A 57 7.89 15.14 5.34
CA ASP A 57 7.63 14.18 4.28
C ASP A 57 6.85 12.98 4.86
N PRO A 58 5.58 12.75 4.47
CA PRO A 58 4.80 11.64 5.00
C PRO A 58 5.33 10.25 4.60
N PHE A 59 6.30 10.18 3.68
CA PHE A 59 6.95 8.94 3.24
C PHE A 59 8.38 8.77 3.77
N THR A 60 8.90 9.73 4.54
CA THR A 60 10.16 9.46 5.28
C THR A 60 9.88 8.42 6.34
N LEU A 61 10.41 7.21 6.16
CA LEU A 61 10.41 6.17 7.19
C LEU A 61 11.12 6.73 8.43
N LEU A 62 10.34 7.07 9.45
CA LEU A 62 10.91 7.43 10.74
C LEU A 62 11.49 6.15 11.37
N PRO A 63 12.59 6.23 12.12
CA PRO A 63 13.10 5.07 12.85
C PRO A 63 12.06 4.47 13.81
N VAL A 64 11.09 5.28 14.26
CA VAL A 64 9.95 4.80 15.03
C VAL A 64 9.03 3.87 14.23
N ASP A 65 8.87 4.11 12.92
CA ASP A 65 8.03 3.30 12.03
C ASP A 65 8.74 2.02 11.58
N ALA A 66 10.07 1.98 11.66
CA ALA A 66 10.87 0.78 11.41
C ALA A 66 10.74 -0.27 12.52
N ASP A 67 10.47 0.17 13.75
CA ASP A 67 10.23 -0.69 14.92
C ASP A 67 8.75 -1.07 15.08
N VAL A 68 7.84 -0.50 14.27
CA VAL A 68 6.43 -0.90 14.24
C VAL A 68 6.33 -2.20 13.43
N PRO A 69 6.03 -3.35 14.05
CA PRO A 69 5.79 -4.57 13.30
C PRO A 69 4.58 -4.33 12.40
N MET A 70 4.78 -4.39 11.09
CA MET A 70 3.69 -4.32 10.12
C MET A 70 2.85 -5.60 10.26
N VAL A 71 1.75 -5.52 11.00
CA VAL A 71 0.86 -6.64 11.26
C VAL A 71 0.28 -7.11 9.91
N GLU A 72 0.42 -8.40 9.60
CA GLU A 72 -0.05 -8.99 8.34
C GLU A 72 -1.56 -8.83 8.11
N GLU A 73 -2.34 -8.58 9.16
CA GLU A 73 -3.76 -8.25 9.06
C GLU A 73 -4.12 -7.21 10.12
N GLN A 74 -4.24 -5.93 9.71
CA GLN A 74 -4.87 -4.91 10.53
C GLN A 74 -6.27 -4.61 9.97
N PRO A 75 -7.35 -5.04 10.64
CA PRO A 75 -8.70 -4.69 10.22
C PRO A 75 -8.89 -3.18 10.39
N PHE A 76 -9.22 -2.50 9.29
CA PHE A 76 -9.68 -1.12 9.35
C PHE A 76 -11.09 -1.12 9.93
N ASP A 77 -11.19 -0.85 11.22
CA ASP A 77 -12.49 -0.63 11.84
C ASP A 77 -13.03 0.73 11.38
N ASN A 78 -13.98 0.71 10.46
CA ASN A 78 -14.74 1.89 10.02
C ASN A 78 -15.92 2.16 10.96
N SER A 79 -16.01 1.48 12.12
CA SER A 79 -17.03 1.75 13.10
C SER A 79 -16.84 3.17 13.66
N PRO A 80 -17.93 3.93 13.85
CA PRO A 80 -17.86 5.20 14.56
C PRO A 80 -17.35 4.95 15.99
N PRO A 81 -16.62 5.91 16.58
CA PRO A 81 -16.17 5.79 17.97
C PRO A 81 -17.40 5.56 18.86
N LEU A 82 -17.31 4.57 19.74
CA LEU A 82 -18.34 4.33 20.76
C LEU A 82 -18.47 5.61 21.57
N ALA A 83 -19.69 6.14 21.63
CA ALA A 83 -19.99 7.30 22.46
C ALA A 83 -19.76 6.91 23.92
N ASP A 84 -18.82 7.60 24.57
CA ASP A 84 -18.63 7.52 26.01
C ASP A 84 -19.92 8.03 26.68
N GLU A 85 -20.47 7.23 27.61
CA GLU A 85 -21.60 7.59 28.49
C GLU A 85 -21.16 8.54 29.61
#